data_AF-A0A963WND8-F1
#
_entry.id   AF-A0A963WND8-F1
#
_cell.length_a   1.000
_cell.length_b   1.000
_cell.length_c   1.000
_cell.angle_alpha   90.00
_cell.angle_beta   90.00
_cell.angle_gamma   90.00
#
_symmetry.space_group_name_H-M   'P 1'
#
loop_
_entity.id
_entity.type
_entity.pdbx_description
1 polymer ?
#
loop_
_entity_poly.entity_id
_entity_poly.type
_entity_poly.pdbx_seq_one_letter_code
_entity_poly.pdbx_strand_id
1 'polypeptide(L)'
;MAFWDIDLTTRMGARSATHQGAIGCFIFVGLSVLGMALYGGVAGYNTAEGIGAMVAIGIQAAIGLIAGLRMRNGKGAFWGIATAALLLLEIIVKLVSLTGIPGLVINVVLLIVIVQGIRGALALRSEVGFEDDDVEVFE
;
A
#
# COMPACT_ATOMS: atom_id res chain seq x y z
N MET A 1 0.67 21.08 -8.19
CA MET A 1 -0.42 20.40 -7.46
C MET A 1 0.23 19.49 -6.44
N ALA A 2 -0.01 19.75 -5.15
CA ALA A 2 0.60 18.97 -4.09
C ALA A 2 0.04 17.55 -4.13
N PHE A 3 0.90 16.55 -4.23
CA PHE A 3 0.54 15.13 -4.11
C PHE A 3 -0.14 14.76 -2.78
N TRP A 4 -0.32 15.73 -1.89
CA TRP A 4 -0.91 15.62 -0.56
C TRP A 4 -2.41 15.93 -0.52
N ASP A 5 -2.88 16.82 -1.39
CA ASP A 5 -4.31 17.16 -1.51
C ASP A 5 -4.84 16.48 -2.77
N ILE A 6 -5.11 15.18 -2.64
CA ILE A 6 -6.04 14.56 -3.58
C ILE A 6 -7.43 15.02 -3.18
N ASP A 7 -8.10 15.66 -4.12
CA ASP A 7 -9.50 15.97 -3.99
C ASP A 7 -10.30 14.67 -3.87
N LEU A 8 -11.02 14.53 -2.76
CA LEU A 8 -11.88 13.39 -2.46
C LEU A 8 -13.36 13.78 -2.52
N THR A 9 -13.70 15.04 -2.81
CA THR A 9 -15.09 15.51 -2.99
C THR A 9 -15.65 15.10 -4.36
N THR A 10 -14.75 14.78 -5.30
CA THR A 10 -15.08 14.26 -6.63
C THR A 10 -14.89 12.74 -6.73
N ARG A 11 -15.79 12.07 -7.47
CA ARG A 11 -15.73 10.61 -7.63
C ARG A 11 -14.47 10.17 -8.39
N MET A 12 -14.05 11.00 -9.35
CA MET A 12 -12.83 10.80 -10.13
C MET A 12 -11.57 10.95 -9.28
N GLY A 13 -11.55 11.92 -8.36
CA GLY A 13 -10.46 12.11 -7.40
C GLY A 13 -10.31 10.91 -6.46
N ALA A 14 -11.42 10.43 -5.89
CA ALA A 14 -11.42 9.23 -5.02
C ALA A 14 -10.98 7.95 -5.76
N ARG A 15 -11.38 7.76 -7.02
CA ARG A 15 -10.88 6.66 -7.87
C ARG A 15 -9.39 6.76 -8.17
N SER A 16 -8.91 7.96 -8.49
CA SER A 16 -7.49 8.22 -8.77
C SER A 16 -6.62 7.90 -7.54
N ALA A 17 -7.00 8.40 -6.36
CA ALA A 17 -6.34 8.08 -5.09
C ALA A 17 -6.27 6.57 -4.86
N THR A 18 -7.39 5.88 -5.03
CA THR A 18 -7.46 4.43 -4.82
C THR A 18 -6.56 3.67 -5.80
N HIS A 19 -6.49 4.10 -7.05
CA HIS A 19 -5.62 3.50 -8.06
C HIS A 19 -4.13 3.72 -7.74
N GLN A 20 -3.76 4.91 -7.27
CA GLN A 20 -2.40 5.18 -6.81
C GLN A 20 -2.02 4.30 -5.60
N GLY A 21 -2.94 4.14 -4.64
CA GLY A 21 -2.74 3.22 -3.52
C GLY A 21 -2.56 1.76 -3.97
N ALA A 22 -3.31 1.32 -4.98
CA ALA A 22 -3.13 -0.01 -5.57
C ALA A 22 -1.73 -0.20 -6.17
N ILE A 23 -1.23 0.79 -6.90
CA ILE A 23 0.14 0.79 -7.44
C ILE A 23 1.16 0.76 -6.30
N GLY A 24 0.96 1.56 -5.25
CA GLY A 24 1.80 1.55 -4.05
C GLY A 24 1.90 0.17 -3.40
N CYS A 25 0.76 -0.53 -3.26
CA CYS A 25 0.71 -1.91 -2.78
C CYS A 25 1.51 -2.87 -3.69
N PHE A 26 1.39 -2.77 -5.02
CA PHE A 26 2.16 -3.62 -5.94
C PHE A 26 3.66 -3.34 -5.89
N ILE A 27 4.06 -2.07 -5.79
CA ILE A 27 5.47 -1.69 -5.64
C ILE A 27 6.02 -2.24 -4.31
N PHE A 28 5.27 -2.09 -3.22
CA PHE A 28 5.63 -2.64 -1.92
C PHE A 28 5.85 -4.16 -1.98
N VAL A 29 4.94 -4.90 -2.61
CA VAL A 29 5.07 -6.35 -2.80
C VAL A 29 6.31 -6.66 -3.65
N GLY A 30 6.49 -5.97 -4.77
CA GLY A 30 7.63 -6.16 -5.66
C GLY A 30 8.97 -5.93 -4.96
N LEU A 31 9.07 -4.86 -4.17
CA LEU A 31 10.26 -4.57 -3.38
C LEU A 31 10.49 -5.58 -2.26
N SER A 32 9.43 -6.06 -1.61
CA SER A 32 9.53 -7.07 -0.56
C SER A 32 10.05 -8.41 -1.10
N VAL A 33 9.52 -8.85 -2.25
CA VAL A 33 9.96 -10.08 -2.94
C VAL A 33 11.38 -9.93 -3.47
N LEU A 34 11.72 -8.78 -4.06
CA LEU A 34 13.08 -8.52 -4.53
C LEU A 34 14.07 -8.46 -3.37
N GLY A 35 13.68 -7.84 -2.26
CA GLY A 35 14.44 -7.84 -1.01
C GLY A 35 14.70 -9.26 -0.51
N MET A 36 13.68 -10.13 -0.50
CA MET A 36 13.85 -11.55 -0.17
C MET A 36 14.79 -12.27 -1.14
N ALA A 37 14.65 -12.08 -2.45
CA ALA A 37 15.48 -12.76 -3.43
C ALA A 37 16.97 -12.39 -3.28
N LEU A 38 17.25 -11.12 -2.97
CA LEU A 38 18.61 -10.63 -2.75
C LEU A 38 19.16 -11.05 -1.37
N TYR A 39 18.40 -10.87 -0.28
CA TYR A 39 18.86 -11.22 1.07
C TYR A 39 18.86 -12.72 1.33
N GLY A 40 17.87 -13.46 0.84
CA GLY A 40 17.78 -14.91 0.97
C GLY A 40 18.92 -15.63 0.25
N GLY A 41 19.41 -15.06 -0.86
CA GLY A 41 20.63 -15.53 -1.53
C GLY A 41 21.89 -15.40 -0.68
N VAL A 42 21.92 -14.44 0.26
CA VAL A 42 23.06 -14.17 1.14
C VAL A 42 22.95 -14.85 2.49
N ALA A 43 21.75 -14.92 3.08
CA ALA A 43 21.49 -15.50 4.40
C ALA A 43 21.32 -17.04 4.39
N GLY A 44 21.14 -17.64 3.21
CA GLY A 44 20.96 -19.07 3.03
C GLY A 44 19.53 -19.54 3.30
N TYR A 45 18.89 -20.08 2.27
CA TYR A 45 17.48 -20.53 2.31
C TYR A 45 17.19 -21.74 3.20
N ASN A 46 18.24 -22.44 3.67
CA ASN A 46 18.11 -23.68 4.45
C ASN A 46 18.25 -23.47 5.97
N THR A 47 18.41 -22.24 6.43
CA THR A 47 18.46 -21.92 7.87
C THR A 47 17.04 -21.74 8.41
N ALA A 48 16.80 -22.08 9.69
CA ALA A 48 15.49 -21.89 10.31
C ALA A 48 15.04 -20.41 10.29
N GLU A 49 15.99 -19.50 10.45
CA GLU A 49 15.80 -18.05 10.38
C GLU A 49 15.43 -17.60 8.96
N GLY A 50 16.12 -18.12 7.94
CA GLY A 50 15.81 -17.84 6.53
C GLY A 50 14.43 -18.33 6.11
N ILE A 51 14.03 -19.52 6.56
CA ILE A 51 12.68 -20.07 6.31
C ILE A 51 11.62 -19.19 7.00
N GLY A 52 11.84 -18.79 8.24
CA GLY A 52 10.94 -17.88 8.97
C GLY A 52 10.75 -16.55 8.25
N ALA A 53 11.86 -15.93 7.79
CA ALA A 53 11.81 -14.68 7.03
C ALA A 53 11.07 -14.84 5.69
N MET A 54 11.30 -15.95 4.98
CA MET A 54 10.59 -16.24 3.72
C MET A 54 9.08 -16.34 3.91
N VAL A 55 8.64 -17.06 4.95
CA VAL A 55 7.21 -17.21 5.26
C VAL A 55 6.59 -15.86 5.62
N ALA A 56 7.27 -15.07 6.46
CA ALA A 56 6.77 -13.76 6.88
C ALA A 56 6.59 -12.81 5.69
N ILE A 57 7.62 -12.67 4.84
CA ILE A 57 7.54 -11.83 3.65
C ILE A 57 6.56 -12.42 2.63
N GLY A 58 6.43 -13.74 2.52
CA GLY A 58 5.44 -14.39 1.66
C GLY A 58 4.00 -14.02 2.05
N ILE A 59 3.69 -14.02 3.36
CA ILE A 59 2.40 -13.57 3.87
C ILE A 59 2.18 -12.08 3.59
N GLN A 60 3.19 -11.25 3.82
CA GLN A 60 3.16 -9.82 3.51
C GLN A 60 2.91 -9.55 2.03
N ALA A 61 3.58 -10.28 1.14
CA ALA A 61 3.41 -10.21 -0.30
C ALA A 61 1.99 -10.61 -0.71
N ALA A 62 1.44 -11.69 -0.13
CA ALA A 62 0.07 -12.13 -0.40
C ALA A 62 -0.96 -11.07 0.04
N ILE A 63 -0.83 -10.52 1.25
CA ILE A 63 -1.72 -9.48 1.78
C ILE A 63 -1.65 -8.22 0.90
N GLY A 64 -0.45 -7.76 0.56
CA GLY A 64 -0.25 -6.59 -0.30
C GLY A 64 -0.80 -6.78 -1.71
N LEU A 65 -0.68 -7.99 -2.27
CA LEU A 65 -1.21 -8.31 -3.60
C LEU A 65 -2.73 -8.34 -3.59
N ILE A 66 -3.35 -8.95 -2.58
CA ILE A 66 -4.82 -8.92 -2.39
C ILE A 66 -5.30 -7.47 -2.21
N ALA A 67 -4.58 -6.66 -1.43
CA ALA A 67 -4.90 -5.26 -1.23
C ALA A 67 -4.85 -4.47 -2.54
N GLY A 68 -3.79 -4.60 -3.33
CA GLY A 68 -3.65 -3.95 -4.63
C GLY A 68 -4.76 -4.34 -5.61
N LEU A 69 -5.08 -5.64 -5.70
CA LEU A 69 -6.17 -6.13 -6.54
C LEU A 69 -7.55 -5.60 -6.11
N ARG A 70 -7.83 -5.56 -4.80
CA ARG A 70 -9.11 -5.03 -4.31
C ARG A 70 -9.21 -3.51 -4.39
N MET A 71 -8.09 -2.79 -4.22
CA MET A 71 -8.04 -1.33 -4.40
C MET A 71 -8.31 -0.96 -5.86
N ARG A 72 -7.84 -1.74 -6.84
CA ARG A 72 -8.21 -1.53 -8.26
C ARG A 72 -9.73 -1.51 -8.50
N ASN A 73 -10.50 -2.23 -7.70
CA ASN A 73 -11.95 -2.29 -7.78
C ASN A 73 -12.68 -1.32 -6.82
N GLY A 74 -11.96 -0.40 -6.16
CA GLY A 74 -12.54 0.56 -5.21
C GLY A 74 -12.97 -0.01 -3.86
N LYS A 75 -12.79 -1.33 -3.61
CA LYS A 75 -13.31 -2.03 -2.42
C LYS A 75 -12.19 -2.57 -1.49
N GLY A 76 -11.01 -1.97 -1.57
CA GLY A 76 -9.78 -2.46 -0.94
C GLY A 76 -9.40 -1.87 0.42
N ALA A 77 -10.23 -1.01 1.04
CA ALA A 77 -9.84 -0.27 2.24
C ALA A 77 -9.33 -1.16 3.39
N PHE A 78 -10.03 -2.25 3.72
CA PHE A 78 -9.63 -3.15 4.81
C PHE A 78 -8.27 -3.81 4.57
N TRP A 79 -8.05 -4.32 3.35
CA TRP A 79 -6.77 -4.95 2.97
C TRP A 79 -5.65 -3.92 2.82
N GLY A 80 -5.98 -2.70 2.40
CA GLY A 80 -5.07 -1.57 2.40
C GLY A 80 -4.58 -1.23 3.80
N ILE A 81 -5.47 -1.18 4.80
CA ILE A 81 -5.09 -0.94 6.21
C ILE A 81 -4.14 -2.03 6.71
N ALA A 82 -4.42 -3.31 6.42
CA ALA A 82 -3.53 -4.40 6.77
C ALA A 82 -2.14 -4.24 6.12
N THR A 83 -2.09 -3.85 4.85
CA THR A 83 -0.83 -3.61 4.12
C THR A 83 -0.07 -2.41 4.69
N ALA A 84 -0.77 -1.32 5.02
CA ALA A 84 -0.17 -0.15 5.65
C ALA A 84 0.39 -0.48 7.04
N ALA A 85 -0.30 -1.31 7.83
CA ALA A 85 0.18 -1.76 9.14
C ALA A 85 1.46 -2.62 9.01
N LEU A 86 1.52 -3.51 8.02
CA LEU A 86 2.72 -4.31 7.75
C LEU A 86 3.90 -3.44 7.30
N LEU A 87 3.66 -2.49 6.39
CA LEU A 87 4.68 -1.55 5.95
C LEU A 87 5.17 -0.66 7.10
N LEU A 88 4.27 -0.23 7.99
CA LEU A 88 4.62 0.53 9.20
C LEU A 88 5.51 -0.32 10.11
N LEU A 89 5.16 -1.58 10.34
CA LEU A 89 5.98 -2.51 11.13
C LEU A 89 7.37 -2.69 10.51
N GLU A 90 7.46 -2.81 9.18
CA GLU A 90 8.73 -2.87 8.48
C GLU A 90 9.59 -1.61 8.68
N ILE A 91 8.97 -0.42 8.65
CA ILE A 91 9.65 0.85 8.94
C ILE A 91 10.21 0.84 10.37
N ILE A 92 9.40 0.41 11.36
CA ILE A 92 9.83 0.32 12.77
C ILE A 92 11.03 -0.62 12.90
N VAL A 93 10.98 -1.80 12.27
CA VAL A 93 12.08 -2.76 12.30
C VAL A 93 13.36 -2.14 11.74
N LYS A 94 13.29 -1.46 10.58
CA LYS A 94 14.45 -0.78 9.97
C LYS A 94 15.01 0.35 10.83
N LEU A 95 14.15 1.08 11.56
CA LEU A 95 14.57 2.12 12.49
C LEU A 95 15.31 1.53 13.71
N VAL A 96 14.78 0.44 14.27
CA VAL A 96 15.36 -0.21 15.45
C VAL A 96 16.67 -0.93 15.12
N SER A 97 16.73 -1.60 13.98
CA SER A 97 17.91 -2.36 13.57
C SER A 97 19.04 -1.47 13.03
N LEU A 98 18.77 -0.19 12.75
CA LEU A 98 19.66 0.75 12.04
C LEU A 98 20.17 0.19 10.68
N THR A 99 19.53 -0.86 10.16
CA THR A 99 19.87 -1.49 8.89
C THR A 99 18.88 -1.06 7.83
N GLY A 100 19.37 -0.67 6.64
CA GLY A 100 18.51 -0.33 5.51
C GLY A 100 17.93 1.08 5.50
N ILE A 101 18.61 2.06 6.12
CA ILE A 101 18.27 3.50 6.09
C ILE A 101 17.96 4.02 4.67
N PRO A 102 18.69 3.64 3.59
CA PRO A 102 18.36 4.12 2.25
C PRO A 102 16.95 3.72 1.77
N GLY A 103 16.44 2.56 2.20
CA GLY A 103 15.10 2.08 1.83
C GLY A 103 13.98 2.70 2.67
N LEU A 104 14.30 3.44 3.72
CA LEU A 104 13.33 3.97 4.68
C LEU A 104 12.50 5.10 4.05
N VAL A 105 13.14 5.97 3.27
CA VAL A 105 12.46 7.04 2.52
C VAL A 105 11.44 6.45 1.55
N ILE A 106 11.81 5.38 0.82
CA ILE A 106 10.91 4.68 -0.11
C ILE A 106 9.70 4.13 0.64
N ASN A 107 9.93 3.45 1.77
CA ASN A 107 8.86 2.90 2.59
C ASN A 107 7.90 3.98 3.12
N VAL A 108 8.42 5.14 3.56
CA VAL A 108 7.59 6.26 4.03
C VAL A 108 6.74 6.83 2.90
N VAL A 109 7.32 7.03 1.71
CA VAL A 109 6.58 7.50 0.53
C VAL A 109 5.49 6.50 0.15
N LEU A 110 5.80 5.20 0.12
CA LEU A 110 4.81 4.16 -0.15
C LEU A 110 3.69 4.14 0.88
N LEU A 111 4.00 4.34 2.17
CA LEU A 111 3.01 4.40 3.23
C LEU A 111 2.03 5.55 2.99
N ILE A 112 2.53 6.73 2.64
CA ILE A 112 1.69 7.89 2.32
C ILE A 112 0.75 7.57 1.14
N VAL A 113 1.29 7.02 0.04
CA VAL A 113 0.50 6.67 -1.15
C VAL A 113 -0.58 5.63 -0.82
N ILE A 114 -0.25 4.60 -0.04
CA ILE A 114 -1.20 3.57 0.37
C ILE A 114 -2.30 4.18 1.26
N VAL A 115 -1.94 5.05 2.21
CA VAL A 115 -2.90 5.73 3.10
C VAL A 115 -3.87 6.61 2.29
N GLN A 116 -3.38 7.33 1.28
CA GLN A 116 -4.26 8.08 0.39
C GLN A 116 -5.21 7.17 -0.39
N GLY A 117 -4.74 6.03 -0.88
CA GLY A 117 -5.62 5.05 -1.52
C GLY A 117 -6.64 4.42 -0.58
N ILE A 118 -6.32 4.24 0.70
CA ILE A 118 -7.29 3.81 1.73
C ILE A 118 -8.38 4.87 1.88
N ARG A 119 -8.01 6.16 1.97
CA ARG A 119 -8.98 7.26 2.06
C ARG A 119 -9.89 7.33 0.83
N GLY A 120 -9.32 7.16 -0.37
CA GLY A 120 -10.09 7.06 -1.60
C GLY A 120 -11.08 5.88 -1.60
N ALA A 121 -10.62 4.69 -1.18
CA ALA A 121 -11.48 3.51 -1.10
C ALA A 121 -12.60 3.66 -0.05
N LEU A 122 -12.34 4.38 1.04
CA LEU A 122 -13.36 4.68 2.05
C LEU A 122 -14.39 5.68 1.52
N ALA A 123 -13.94 6.75 0.83
CA ALA A 123 -14.82 7.73 0.21
C ALA A 123 -15.73 7.07 -0.85
N LEU A 124 -15.18 6.18 -1.68
CA LEU A 124 -15.97 5.40 -2.65
C LEU A 124 -16.98 4.45 -2.00
N ARG A 125 -16.74 4.01 -0.76
CA ARG A 125 -17.65 3.13 -0.03
C ARG A 125 -18.81 3.90 0.62
N SER A 126 -18.61 5.17 0.96
CA SER A 126 -19.65 5.97 1.60
C SER A 126 -20.73 6.46 0.63
N GLU A 127 -20.50 6.47 -0.69
CA GLU A 127 -21.44 6.80 -1.80
C GLU A 127 -22.36 8.04 -1.65
N VAL A 128 -22.24 8.85 -0.58
CA VAL A 128 -23.10 10.00 -0.31
C VAL A 128 -22.31 11.29 -0.52
N GLY A 129 -22.77 12.13 -1.46
CA GLY A 129 -22.37 13.53 -1.58
C GLY A 129 -21.10 13.81 -2.40
N PHE A 130 -20.90 13.14 -3.53
CA PHE A 130 -19.92 13.62 -4.50
C PHE A 130 -20.49 14.85 -5.21
N GLU A 131 -19.72 15.94 -5.24
CA GLU A 131 -20.18 17.22 -5.81
C GLU A 131 -20.50 17.10 -7.31
N ASP A 132 -19.83 16.18 -8.01
CA ASP A 132 -20.07 15.92 -9.44
C ASP A 132 -21.42 15.27 -9.74
N ASP A 133 -21.96 14.47 -8.81
CA ASP A 133 -23.26 13.78 -9.01
C ASP A 133 -24.42 14.80 -8.97
N ASP A 134 -24.26 15.95 -8.30
CA ASP A 134 -25.26 17.02 -8.27
C ASP A 134 -25.27 17.84 -9.58
N VAL A 135 -24.16 17.91 -10.32
CA VAL A 135 -24.06 18.68 -11.58
C VAL A 135 -24.76 17.95 -12.74
N GLU A 136 -24.71 16.61 -12.78
CA GLU A 136 -25.40 15.81 -13.81
C GLU A 136 -26.94 15.87 -13.72
N VAL A 137 -27.51 16.32 -12.60
CA VAL A 137 -28.98 16.41 -12.42
C VAL A 137 -29.57 17.71 -13.00
N PHE A 138 -28.74 18.72 -13.29
CA PHE A 138 -29.20 20.03 -13.78
C PHE A 138 -28.94 20.29 -15.28
N GLU A 139 -28.44 19.30 -16.04
CA GLU A 139 -28.39 19.30 -17.52
C GLU A 139 -29.48 18.42 -18.14
#